data_AF-A0A2A4JHR3-F1
#
_entry.id   AF-A0A2A4JHR3-F1
#
_cell.length_a   1.000
_cell.length_b   1.000
_cell.length_c   1.000
_cell.angle_alpha   90.00
_cell.angle_beta   90.00
_cell.angle_gamma   90.00
#
_symmetry.space_group_name_H-M   'P 1'
#
loop_
_entity.id
_entity.type
_entity.pdbx_description
1 polymer ?
#
loop_
_entity_poly.entity_id
_entity_poly.type
_entity_poly.pdbx_seq_one_letter_code
_entity_poly.pdbx_strand_id
1 'polypeptide(L)'
;LVSLNDAVKVNMQGALSFGKEVMDTISHFMQKSPIVSGRRSMPFSRETDVLYLIIKSTYLCRDLEFCDGKLEQFLNDYIMVQTKSIEAIFEGILSQKDLGNEETQIVKRLIFEEELKKCLREIRKLLRFINVKASAGNDPYVWTELIKKISIMFQTAAIEFASKRLEGSPKDINEVKKKLKQKFVIATAIVEGKFESKLCAEYDICIKSYECTKALDTLLGSFKEMKEENVKIFIRYVSEALIESKFYSHVSEVTANELQIILNDMAYSDNVPTKEVLLTIHRTVEDRLNSLINKKHMINGRDVELVHAILSDMDHIYGKHSVDPFHTFMSSFFEWSRTGARLGTPVRTLLKEITDELSELEADLSLKLVNEVRAFLEITVDPEK
;
A
#
# COMPACT_ATOMS: atom_id res chain seq x y z
N LEU A 1 -7.47 8.65 36.81
CA LEU A 1 -6.04 8.59 36.46
C LEU A 1 -5.86 7.40 35.55
N VAL A 2 -5.91 7.63 34.24
CA VAL A 2 -5.80 6.60 33.20
C VAL A 2 -4.35 6.66 32.68
N SER A 3 -3.66 5.53 32.79
CA SER A 3 -2.28 5.34 32.33
C SER A 3 -2.30 5.07 30.82
N LEU A 4 -1.78 6.03 30.06
CA LEU A 4 -1.34 5.89 28.67
C LEU A 4 0.12 5.49 28.71
N ASN A 5 0.42 4.21 28.53
CA ASN A 5 1.70 3.70 28.06
C ASN A 5 1.48 2.24 27.66
N ASP A 6 1.61 1.97 26.36
CA ASP A 6 2.27 0.79 25.78
C ASP A 6 1.85 0.65 24.31
N ALA A 7 2.34 1.57 23.47
CA ALA A 7 2.49 1.35 22.05
C ALA A 7 3.91 0.80 21.83
N VAL A 8 4.04 -0.52 21.81
CA VAL A 8 5.32 -1.20 21.58
C VAL A 8 5.62 -1.20 20.07
N LYS A 9 6.68 -0.48 19.70
CA LYS A 9 7.35 -0.55 18.39
C LYS A 9 7.82 -1.98 18.13
N VAL A 10 7.55 -2.52 16.94
CA VAL A 10 8.30 -3.67 16.42
C VAL A 10 9.73 -3.20 16.18
N ASN A 11 10.64 -3.64 17.03
CA ASN A 11 12.03 -3.18 17.04
C ASN A 11 12.94 -4.40 16.95
N MET A 12 13.40 -4.74 15.74
CA MET A 12 14.55 -5.62 15.57
C MET A 12 15.79 -4.73 15.38
N GLN A 13 16.23 -4.13 16.49
CA GLN A 13 17.56 -3.53 16.80
C GLN A 13 18.23 -2.65 15.70
N GLY A 14 18.44 -1.33 15.81
CA GLY A 14 18.20 -0.33 16.84
C GLY A 14 18.87 1.01 16.48
N ALA A 15 18.45 2.08 17.18
CA ALA A 15 18.95 3.49 17.17
C ALA A 15 18.21 4.55 16.32
N LEU A 16 16.88 4.59 16.42
CA LEU A 16 15.99 5.68 16.00
C LEU A 16 16.60 7.10 16.16
N SER A 17 16.87 7.75 15.02
CA SER A 17 17.06 9.21 14.97
C SER A 17 15.68 9.91 15.07
N PHE A 18 15.20 10.05 16.30
CA PHE A 18 13.89 10.58 16.70
C PHE A 18 13.53 11.99 16.17
N GLY A 19 14.39 12.70 15.45
CA GLY A 19 14.15 14.10 15.04
C GLY A 19 13.21 14.27 13.84
N LYS A 20 13.39 13.48 12.76
CA LYS A 20 12.68 13.69 11.49
C LYS A 20 11.32 13.00 11.47
N GLU A 21 11.22 11.81 12.03
CA GLU A 21 9.96 11.07 12.11
C GLU A 21 8.96 11.73 13.05
N VAL A 22 9.43 12.36 14.13
CA VAL A 22 8.60 13.19 15.01
C VAL A 22 8.11 14.44 14.27
N MET A 23 8.95 15.08 13.45
CA MET A 23 8.53 16.23 12.65
C MET A 23 7.61 15.87 11.48
N ASP A 24 7.79 14.72 10.83
CA ASP A 24 6.87 14.19 9.82
C ASP A 24 5.52 13.83 10.46
N THR A 25 5.54 13.21 11.65
CA THR A 25 4.34 12.88 12.42
C THR A 25 3.63 14.13 12.93
N ILE A 26 4.36 15.14 13.44
CA ILE A 26 3.80 16.42 13.86
C ILE A 26 3.24 17.19 12.66
N SER A 27 3.93 17.21 11.53
CA SER A 27 3.45 17.84 10.30
C SER A 27 2.18 17.16 9.79
N HIS A 28 2.11 15.84 9.92
CA HIS A 28 0.92 15.06 9.63
C HIS A 28 -0.22 15.32 10.62
N PHE A 29 0.08 15.53 11.91
CA PHE A 29 -0.89 15.93 12.93
C PHE A 29 -1.41 17.36 12.72
N MET A 30 -0.55 18.29 12.27
CA MET A 30 -0.95 19.67 11.98
C MET A 30 -1.80 19.81 10.70
N GLN A 31 -1.81 18.80 9.82
CA GLN A 31 -2.72 18.76 8.67
C GLN A 31 -4.17 18.41 9.06
N LYS A 32 -4.43 17.99 10.30
CA LYS A 32 -5.79 17.85 10.86
C LYS A 32 -6.28 19.17 11.47
N SER A 33 -6.40 20.22 10.67
CA SER A 33 -7.47 21.21 10.83
C SER A 33 -7.73 21.91 9.49
N PRO A 34 -9.00 22.03 9.05
CA PRO A 34 -9.32 23.00 8.03
C PRO A 34 -9.10 24.39 8.64
N ILE A 35 -8.33 25.24 7.97
CA ILE A 35 -8.42 26.70 8.08
C ILE A 35 -8.30 27.22 9.52
N VAL A 36 -7.07 27.32 10.06
CA VAL A 36 -6.81 28.33 11.09
C VAL A 36 -6.73 29.67 10.36
N SER A 37 -7.85 30.38 10.40
CA SER A 37 -8.00 31.79 10.07
C SER A 37 -7.02 32.63 10.92
N GLY A 38 -5.81 32.82 10.43
CA GLY A 38 -5.01 34.00 10.73
C GLY A 38 -5.47 35.14 9.81
N ARG A 39 -5.70 36.34 10.37
CA ARG A 39 -6.32 37.53 9.73
C ARG A 39 -5.68 38.08 8.43
N ARG A 40 -4.87 37.32 7.68
CA ARG A 40 -4.29 37.69 6.37
C ARG A 40 -4.21 36.57 5.31
N SER A 41 -4.81 35.40 5.50
CA SER A 41 -4.90 34.42 4.41
C SER A 41 -6.24 34.55 3.67
N MET A 42 -6.20 35.05 2.43
CA MET A 42 -7.33 34.87 1.52
C MET A 42 -7.60 33.36 1.39
N PRO A 43 -8.86 32.90 1.43
CA PRO A 43 -9.17 31.50 1.24
C PRO A 43 -8.69 31.08 -0.15
N PHE A 44 -7.80 30.07 -0.22
CA PHE A 44 -7.42 29.42 -1.47
C PHE A 44 -8.70 28.92 -2.16
N SER A 45 -9.11 29.57 -3.25
CA SER A 45 -10.23 29.08 -4.07
C SER A 45 -9.74 27.88 -4.87
N ARG A 46 -10.49 26.78 -4.87
CA ARG A 46 -10.19 25.59 -5.71
C ARG A 46 -10.01 25.94 -7.20
N GLU A 47 -10.63 27.04 -7.63
CA GLU A 47 -10.66 27.54 -9.00
C GLU A 47 -9.34 28.16 -9.46
N THR A 48 -8.41 28.48 -8.55
CA THR A 48 -7.09 29.04 -8.88
C THR A 48 -5.95 28.03 -8.72
N ASP A 49 -6.25 26.80 -8.31
CA ASP A 49 -5.28 25.72 -8.21
C ASP A 49 -4.93 25.19 -9.61
N VAL A 50 -3.68 25.38 -10.04
CA VAL A 50 -3.17 24.96 -11.36
C VAL A 50 -3.39 23.45 -11.58
N LEU A 51 -3.22 22.63 -10.55
CA LEU A 51 -3.48 21.18 -10.64
C LEU A 51 -4.94 20.90 -10.94
N TYR A 52 -5.85 21.58 -10.24
CA TYR A 52 -7.28 21.42 -10.44
C TYR A 52 -7.68 21.81 -11.88
N LEU A 53 -7.14 22.91 -12.41
CA LEU A 53 -7.39 23.34 -13.78
C LEU A 53 -6.90 22.31 -14.82
N ILE A 54 -5.69 21.74 -14.63
CA ILE A 54 -5.16 20.70 -15.53
C ILE A 54 -6.04 19.45 -15.51
N ILE A 55 -6.41 18.97 -14.33
CA ILE A 55 -7.24 17.76 -14.18
C ILE A 55 -8.61 17.99 -14.81
N LYS A 56 -9.28 19.09 -14.44
CA LYS A 56 -10.65 19.37 -14.90
C LYS A 56 -10.73 19.62 -16.41
N SER A 57 -9.72 20.28 -16.99
CA SER A 57 -9.66 20.53 -18.44
C SER A 57 -9.46 19.28 -19.30
N THR A 58 -9.11 18.14 -18.68
CA THR A 58 -8.99 16.86 -19.40
C THR A 58 -10.33 16.20 -19.66
N TYR A 59 -11.38 16.56 -18.91
CA TYR A 59 -12.73 16.01 -19.02
C TYR A 59 -12.72 14.46 -19.00
N LEU A 60 -12.18 13.88 -17.92
CA LEU A 60 -11.94 12.44 -17.81
C LEU A 60 -13.21 11.60 -17.98
N CYS A 61 -14.32 12.02 -17.37
CA CYS A 61 -15.60 11.30 -17.38
C CYS A 61 -16.55 11.74 -18.51
N ARG A 62 -16.10 12.59 -19.42
CA ARG A 62 -16.95 13.05 -20.52
C ARG A 62 -17.40 11.86 -21.39
N ASP A 63 -18.71 11.76 -21.53
CA ASP A 63 -19.42 10.72 -22.28
C ASP A 63 -19.23 9.31 -21.69
N LEU A 64 -18.98 9.19 -20.37
CA LEU A 64 -18.81 7.92 -19.66
C LEU A 64 -19.82 7.80 -18.52
N GLU A 65 -20.81 6.91 -18.67
CA GLU A 65 -21.82 6.62 -17.63
C GLU A 65 -21.18 6.09 -16.34
N PHE A 66 -20.08 5.34 -16.46
CA PHE A 66 -19.38 4.73 -15.34
C PHE A 66 -18.97 5.73 -14.24
N CYS A 67 -18.57 6.94 -14.61
CA CYS A 67 -18.09 7.96 -13.67
C CYS A 67 -18.81 9.30 -13.80
N ASP A 68 -20.08 9.30 -14.20
CA ASP A 68 -20.90 10.51 -14.30
C ASP A 68 -21.27 11.10 -12.91
N GLY A 69 -21.62 12.38 -12.89
CA GLY A 69 -22.14 13.09 -11.73
C GLY A 69 -21.13 13.17 -10.57
N LYS A 70 -21.51 12.69 -9.38
CA LYS A 70 -20.66 12.78 -8.18
C LYS A 70 -19.39 11.92 -8.29
N LEU A 71 -19.40 10.87 -9.11
CA LEU A 71 -18.24 10.00 -9.30
C LEU A 71 -17.13 10.68 -10.13
N GLU A 72 -17.47 11.63 -10.98
CA GLU A 72 -16.48 12.49 -11.66
C GLU A 72 -15.71 13.30 -10.63
N GLN A 73 -16.41 13.86 -9.64
CA GLN A 73 -15.79 14.63 -8.58
C GLN A 73 -14.87 13.75 -7.72
N PHE A 74 -15.31 12.54 -7.38
CA PHE A 74 -14.48 11.56 -6.67
C PHE A 74 -13.15 11.30 -7.41
N LEU A 75 -13.23 11.01 -8.71
CA LEU A 75 -12.07 10.71 -9.53
C LEU A 75 -11.10 11.89 -9.65
N ASN A 76 -11.64 13.09 -9.87
CA ASN A 76 -10.83 14.31 -9.93
C ASN A 76 -10.13 14.60 -8.61
N ASP A 77 -10.83 14.41 -7.48
CA ASP A 77 -10.25 14.54 -6.14
C ASP A 77 -9.13 13.50 -5.92
N TYR A 78 -9.33 12.25 -6.36
CA TYR A 78 -8.35 11.17 -6.21
C TYR A 78 -7.04 11.50 -6.93
N ILE A 79 -7.14 11.86 -8.21
CA ILE A 79 -6.00 12.23 -9.05
C ILE A 79 -5.30 13.47 -8.50
N MET A 80 -6.06 14.45 -8.01
CA MET A 80 -5.50 15.65 -7.41
C MET A 80 -4.69 15.32 -6.16
N VAL A 81 -5.20 14.48 -5.26
CA VAL A 81 -4.50 14.09 -4.03
C VAL A 81 -3.28 13.23 -4.36
N GLN A 82 -3.38 12.28 -5.30
CA GLN A 82 -2.23 11.51 -5.77
C GLN A 82 -1.11 12.42 -6.28
N THR A 83 -1.46 13.39 -7.11
CA THR A 83 -0.49 14.34 -7.66
C THR A 83 0.14 15.19 -6.58
N LYS A 84 -0.66 15.73 -5.64
CA LYS A 84 -0.13 16.55 -4.54
C LYS A 84 0.84 15.77 -3.65
N SER A 85 0.56 14.49 -3.39
CA SER A 85 1.45 13.61 -2.63
C SER A 85 2.80 13.41 -3.34
N ILE A 86 2.78 13.24 -4.67
CA ILE A 86 4.01 13.09 -5.48
C ILE A 86 4.79 14.41 -5.58
N GLU A 87 4.11 15.54 -5.81
CA GLU A 87 4.72 16.87 -5.82
C GLU A 87 5.40 17.18 -4.48
N ALA A 88 4.77 16.87 -3.35
CA ALA A 88 5.37 17.06 -2.03
C ALA A 88 6.68 16.27 -1.84
N ILE A 89 6.76 15.05 -2.40
CA ILE A 89 8.01 14.27 -2.39
C ILE A 89 9.08 14.97 -3.24
N PHE A 90 8.73 15.44 -4.44
CA PHE A 90 9.67 16.16 -5.30
C PHE A 90 10.14 17.49 -4.70
N GLU A 91 9.24 18.30 -4.15
CA GLU A 91 9.58 19.54 -3.45
C GLU A 91 10.52 19.26 -2.26
N GLY A 92 10.25 18.22 -1.48
CA GLY A 92 11.10 17.81 -0.36
C GLY A 92 12.52 17.38 -0.77
N ILE A 93 12.72 16.93 -2.01
CA ILE A 93 14.04 16.59 -2.56
C ILE A 93 14.76 17.83 -3.10
N LEU A 94 14.04 18.68 -3.84
CA LEU A 94 14.63 19.86 -4.49
C LEU A 94 14.93 20.99 -3.50
N SER A 95 14.10 21.15 -2.46
CA SER A 95 14.35 22.12 -1.36
C SER A 95 15.62 21.82 -0.56
N GLN A 96 16.15 20.59 -0.62
CA GLN A 96 17.46 20.26 -0.04
C GLN A 96 18.65 20.70 -0.91
N LYS A 97 18.44 21.02 -2.20
CA LYS A 97 19.46 21.53 -3.12
C LYS A 97 19.52 23.06 -3.18
N ASP A 98 18.41 23.75 -2.92
CA ASP A 98 18.26 25.19 -3.18
C ASP A 98 18.42 26.11 -1.95
N LEU A 99 19.30 25.79 -0.99
CA LEU A 99 19.66 26.69 0.12
C LEU A 99 20.46 27.95 -0.31
N GLY A 100 20.48 28.30 -1.61
CA GLY A 100 21.38 29.31 -2.17
C GLY A 100 20.78 30.40 -3.06
N ASN A 101 19.53 30.32 -3.52
CA ASN A 101 19.00 31.31 -4.48
C ASN A 101 17.54 31.70 -4.18
N GLU A 102 17.36 32.80 -3.43
CA GLU A 102 16.05 33.31 -3.00
C GLU A 102 15.24 34.10 -4.07
N GLU A 103 15.70 34.19 -5.33
CA GLU A 103 15.14 35.17 -6.28
C GLU A 103 14.10 34.66 -7.31
N THR A 104 13.52 33.45 -7.17
CA THR A 104 12.46 33.00 -8.11
C THR A 104 11.11 32.72 -7.43
N GLN A 105 10.51 33.77 -6.86
CA GLN A 105 9.07 33.80 -6.54
C GLN A 105 8.19 34.10 -7.77
N ILE A 106 8.41 33.40 -8.89
CA ILE A 106 7.60 33.57 -10.11
C ILE A 106 6.96 32.23 -10.42
N VAL A 107 5.67 32.09 -10.06
CA VAL A 107 4.78 30.95 -10.33
C VAL A 107 5.45 29.59 -10.05
N LYS A 108 5.23 29.00 -8.86
CA LYS A 108 5.65 27.62 -8.57
C LYS A 108 5.16 26.69 -9.68
N ARG A 109 6.02 26.40 -10.66
CA ARG A 109 5.74 25.49 -11.76
C ARG A 109 5.74 24.09 -11.17
N LEU A 110 4.66 23.35 -11.42
CA LEU A 110 4.51 21.99 -10.94
C LEU A 110 5.63 21.12 -11.51
N ILE A 111 6.32 20.37 -10.65
CA ILE A 111 7.50 19.60 -11.05
C ILE A 111 7.07 18.41 -11.91
N PHE A 112 5.91 17.82 -11.59
CA PHE A 112 5.35 16.62 -12.21
C PHE A 112 4.31 16.91 -13.30
N GLU A 113 4.14 18.18 -13.72
CA GLU A 113 3.07 18.62 -14.64
C GLU A 113 2.98 17.82 -15.94
N GLU A 114 4.12 17.61 -16.61
CA GLU A 114 4.15 16.93 -17.91
C GLU A 114 3.87 15.43 -17.79
N GLU A 115 4.30 14.80 -16.69
CA GLU A 115 3.98 13.40 -16.43
C GLU A 115 2.52 13.24 -16.01
N LEU A 116 1.98 14.17 -15.22
CA LEU A 116 0.54 14.24 -14.93
C LEU A 116 -0.28 14.26 -16.22
N LYS A 117 0.07 15.12 -17.19
CA LYS A 117 -0.65 15.17 -18.48
C LYS A 117 -0.63 13.84 -19.23
N LYS A 118 0.47 13.07 -19.13
CA LYS A 118 0.53 11.72 -19.73
C LYS A 118 -0.34 10.73 -18.96
N CYS A 119 -0.24 10.70 -17.62
CA CYS A 119 -1.11 9.88 -16.78
C CYS A 119 -2.58 10.14 -17.08
N LEU A 120 -3.02 11.40 -17.13
CA LEU A 120 -4.40 11.78 -17.44
C LEU A 120 -4.89 11.25 -18.79
N ARG A 121 -4.03 11.18 -19.81
CA ARG A 121 -4.39 10.57 -21.11
C ARG A 121 -4.58 9.07 -21.00
N GLU A 122 -3.70 8.37 -20.28
CA GLU A 122 -3.83 6.92 -20.08
C GLU A 122 -5.02 6.57 -19.18
N ILE A 123 -5.27 7.35 -18.13
CA ILE A 123 -6.45 7.23 -17.27
C ILE A 123 -7.71 7.37 -18.12
N ARG A 124 -7.77 8.33 -19.04
CA ARG A 124 -8.93 8.47 -19.94
C ARG A 124 -9.14 7.24 -20.82
N LYS A 125 -8.08 6.59 -21.30
CA LYS A 125 -8.19 5.34 -22.07
C LYS A 125 -8.70 4.20 -21.19
N LEU A 126 -8.17 4.08 -19.96
CA LEU A 126 -8.61 3.10 -18.98
C LEU A 126 -10.09 3.25 -18.65
N LEU A 127 -10.55 4.47 -18.38
CA LEU A 127 -11.96 4.76 -18.09
C LEU A 127 -12.88 4.38 -19.26
N ARG A 128 -12.47 4.67 -20.50
CA ARG A 128 -13.23 4.24 -21.69
C ARG A 128 -13.34 2.72 -21.80
N PHE A 129 -12.24 2.02 -21.53
CA PHE A 129 -12.23 0.56 -21.54
C PHE A 129 -13.13 -0.03 -20.44
N ILE A 130 -13.03 0.52 -19.23
CA ILE A 130 -13.88 0.13 -18.09
C ILE A 130 -15.35 0.41 -18.40
N ASN A 131 -15.68 1.58 -18.96
CA ASN A 131 -17.06 1.92 -19.32
C ASN A 131 -17.69 0.96 -20.32
N VAL A 132 -16.88 0.34 -21.20
CA VAL A 132 -17.37 -0.70 -22.13
C VAL A 132 -17.58 -2.04 -21.44
N LYS A 133 -16.77 -2.37 -20.43
CA LYS A 133 -16.86 -3.63 -19.68
C LYS A 133 -17.89 -3.62 -18.56
N ALA A 134 -18.07 -2.47 -17.91
CA ALA A 134 -18.93 -2.32 -16.75
C ALA A 134 -20.41 -2.34 -17.18
N SER A 135 -21.20 -3.22 -16.57
CA SER A 135 -22.65 -3.26 -16.76
C SER A 135 -23.38 -2.23 -15.88
N ALA A 136 -22.71 -1.68 -14.86
CA ALA A 136 -23.20 -0.58 -14.03
C ALA A 136 -22.03 0.23 -13.41
N GLY A 137 -22.21 1.54 -13.21
CA GLY A 137 -21.23 2.43 -12.59
C GLY A 137 -21.01 2.24 -11.08
N ASN A 138 -21.71 1.33 -10.42
CA ASN A 138 -21.62 1.11 -8.97
C ASN A 138 -20.94 -0.22 -8.59
N ASP A 139 -20.25 -0.87 -9.53
CA ASP A 139 -19.55 -2.13 -9.26
C ASP A 139 -18.29 -1.87 -8.39
N PRO A 140 -18.27 -2.32 -7.11
CA PRO A 140 -17.13 -2.08 -6.22
C PRO A 140 -15.85 -2.75 -6.68
N TYR A 141 -15.94 -3.90 -7.36
CA TYR A 141 -14.77 -4.61 -7.86
C TYR A 141 -14.07 -3.77 -8.94
N VAL A 142 -14.85 -3.26 -9.90
CA VAL A 142 -14.35 -2.45 -11.01
C VAL A 142 -13.78 -1.11 -10.55
N TRP A 143 -14.42 -0.46 -9.57
CA TRP A 143 -13.87 0.77 -8.99
C TRP A 143 -12.57 0.55 -8.22
N THR A 144 -12.49 -0.55 -7.47
CA THR A 144 -11.27 -0.94 -6.76
C THR A 144 -10.13 -1.19 -7.76
N GLU A 145 -10.41 -1.91 -8.85
CA GLU A 145 -9.46 -2.12 -9.94
C GLU A 145 -8.98 -0.79 -10.54
N LEU A 146 -9.90 0.15 -10.83
CA LEU A 146 -9.56 1.47 -11.36
C LEU A 146 -8.66 2.27 -10.41
N ILE A 147 -8.99 2.32 -9.12
CA ILE A 147 -8.19 3.03 -8.11
C ILE A 147 -6.76 2.48 -8.09
N LYS A 148 -6.62 1.13 -8.06
CA LYS A 148 -5.32 0.43 -8.06
C LYS A 148 -4.53 0.69 -9.33
N LYS A 149 -5.16 0.63 -10.50
CA LYS A 149 -4.53 0.90 -11.80
C LYS A 149 -4.04 2.35 -11.91
N ILE A 150 -4.82 3.31 -11.44
CA ILE A 150 -4.37 4.71 -11.37
C ILE A 150 -3.19 4.84 -10.40
N SER A 151 -3.25 4.17 -9.23
CA SER A 151 -2.18 4.19 -8.22
C SER A 151 -0.83 3.75 -8.84
N ILE A 152 -0.79 2.61 -9.53
CA ILE A 152 0.43 2.11 -10.17
C ILE A 152 0.89 2.99 -11.35
N MET A 153 -0.04 3.61 -12.11
CA MET A 153 0.33 4.59 -13.14
C MET A 153 1.11 5.76 -12.54
N PHE A 154 0.63 6.31 -11.41
CA PHE A 154 1.29 7.39 -10.71
C PHE A 154 2.62 6.96 -10.08
N GLN A 155 2.68 5.78 -9.46
CA GLN A 155 3.93 5.19 -8.94
C GLN A 155 4.98 5.09 -10.06
N THR A 156 4.62 4.48 -11.19
CA THR A 156 5.54 4.21 -12.30
C THR A 156 6.03 5.52 -12.92
N ALA A 157 5.13 6.46 -13.20
CA ALA A 157 5.49 7.75 -13.77
C ALA A 157 6.41 8.55 -12.84
N ALA A 158 6.15 8.56 -11.52
CA ALA A 158 6.99 9.24 -10.54
C ALA A 158 8.39 8.60 -10.43
N ILE A 159 8.46 7.28 -10.37
CA ILE A 159 9.72 6.52 -10.28
C ILE A 159 10.58 6.74 -11.54
N GLU A 160 9.96 6.69 -12.72
CA GLU A 160 10.66 6.94 -13.99
C GLU A 160 11.15 8.37 -14.10
N PHE A 161 10.30 9.33 -13.75
CA PHE A 161 10.63 10.74 -13.80
C PHE A 161 11.80 11.08 -12.85
N ALA A 162 11.74 10.57 -11.62
CA ALA A 162 12.84 10.68 -10.67
C ALA A 162 14.12 10.07 -11.26
N SER A 163 14.04 8.84 -11.79
CA SER A 163 15.19 8.14 -12.36
C SER A 163 15.87 8.91 -13.50
N LYS A 164 15.09 9.61 -14.34
CA LYS A 164 15.61 10.39 -15.48
C LYS A 164 16.32 11.68 -15.06
N ARG A 165 16.14 12.14 -13.81
CA ARG A 165 16.70 13.40 -13.28
C ARG A 165 17.77 13.20 -12.20
N LEU A 166 18.09 11.96 -11.83
CA LEU A 166 19.17 11.68 -10.90
C LEU A 166 20.52 11.81 -11.62
N GLU A 167 21.41 12.62 -11.05
CA GLU A 167 22.80 12.82 -11.49
C GLU A 167 23.73 12.43 -10.34
N GLY A 168 24.87 11.80 -10.63
CA GLY A 168 25.81 11.34 -9.61
C GLY A 168 26.56 10.05 -9.99
N SER A 169 27.22 9.44 -9.00
CA SER A 169 27.85 8.13 -9.22
C SER A 169 26.79 7.02 -9.32
N PRO A 170 27.02 5.92 -10.05
CA PRO A 170 26.04 4.84 -10.18
C PRO A 170 25.57 4.24 -8.84
N LYS A 171 26.44 4.21 -7.82
CA LYS A 171 26.07 3.72 -6.48
C LYS A 171 25.13 4.68 -5.77
N ASP A 172 25.46 5.97 -5.77
CA ASP A 172 24.64 7.00 -5.10
C ASP A 172 23.28 7.16 -5.79
N ILE A 173 23.26 7.09 -7.13
CA ILE A 173 22.01 7.11 -7.92
C ILE A 173 21.11 5.93 -7.53
N ASN A 174 21.68 4.73 -7.39
CA ASN A 174 20.91 3.54 -7.05
C ASN A 174 20.33 3.60 -5.63
N GLU A 175 21.09 4.11 -4.66
CA GLU A 175 20.61 4.26 -3.29
C GLU A 175 19.49 5.31 -3.19
N VAL A 176 19.68 6.48 -3.80
CA VAL A 176 18.65 7.53 -3.84
C VAL A 176 17.41 7.02 -4.56
N LYS A 177 17.56 6.33 -5.69
CA LYS A 177 16.44 5.73 -6.43
C LYS A 177 15.64 4.74 -5.59
N LYS A 178 16.30 3.92 -4.76
CA LYS A 178 15.65 2.99 -3.82
C LYS A 178 14.76 3.76 -2.84
N LYS A 179 15.31 4.76 -2.15
CA LYS A 179 14.57 5.59 -1.17
C LYS A 179 13.42 6.37 -1.80
N LEU A 180 13.62 6.89 -3.02
CA LEU A 180 12.57 7.59 -3.76
C LEU A 180 11.45 6.65 -4.17
N LYS A 181 11.79 5.47 -4.67
CA LYS A 181 10.79 4.44 -4.99
C LYS A 181 9.94 4.11 -3.77
N GLN A 182 10.55 3.84 -2.62
CA GLN A 182 9.82 3.58 -1.37
C GLN A 182 8.86 4.72 -1.03
N LYS A 183 9.32 5.99 -1.06
CA LYS A 183 8.48 7.14 -0.76
C LYS A 183 7.27 7.25 -1.69
N PHE A 184 7.46 7.05 -3.00
CA PHE A 184 6.35 7.09 -3.95
C PHE A 184 5.35 5.96 -3.74
N VAL A 185 5.83 4.74 -3.49
CA VAL A 185 4.98 3.57 -3.21
C VAL A 185 4.15 3.80 -1.95
N ILE A 186 4.77 4.22 -0.84
CA ILE A 186 4.07 4.50 0.42
C ILE A 186 3.05 5.62 0.24
N ALA A 187 3.43 6.73 -0.40
CA ALA A 187 2.54 7.87 -0.55
C ALA A 187 1.31 7.55 -1.42
N THR A 188 1.49 6.75 -2.47
CA THR A 188 0.37 6.33 -3.34
C THR A 188 -0.52 5.31 -2.64
N ALA A 189 0.04 4.38 -1.86
CA ALA A 189 -0.71 3.43 -1.03
C ALA A 189 -1.60 4.11 0.02
N ILE A 190 -1.09 5.14 0.70
CA ILE A 190 -1.87 5.94 1.67
C ILE A 190 -3.06 6.62 0.98
N VAL A 191 -2.83 7.22 -0.19
CA VAL A 191 -3.90 7.89 -0.94
C VAL A 191 -4.92 6.89 -1.45
N GLU A 192 -4.47 5.72 -1.93
CA GLU A 192 -5.34 4.61 -2.32
C GLU A 192 -6.25 4.16 -1.17
N GLY A 193 -5.71 3.79 -0.01
CA GLY A 193 -6.51 3.32 1.13
C GLY A 193 -7.52 4.36 1.63
N LYS A 194 -7.14 5.64 1.60
CA LYS A 194 -8.04 6.76 1.89
C LYS A 194 -9.19 6.85 0.91
N PHE A 195 -8.93 6.69 -0.39
CA PHE A 195 -9.95 6.81 -1.44
C PHE A 195 -10.81 5.55 -1.58
N GLU A 196 -10.29 4.35 -1.31
CA GLU A 196 -11.09 3.14 -1.15
C GLU A 196 -12.12 3.31 -0.01
N SER A 197 -11.67 3.83 1.13
CA SER A 197 -12.56 4.12 2.27
C SER A 197 -13.59 5.21 1.93
N LYS A 198 -13.15 6.29 1.25
CA LYS A 198 -14.02 7.39 0.81
C LYS A 198 -15.10 6.90 -0.16
N LEU A 199 -14.73 6.04 -1.10
CA LEU A 199 -15.66 5.43 -2.06
C LEU A 199 -16.78 4.69 -1.34
N CYS A 200 -16.45 3.89 -0.34
CA CYS A 200 -17.45 3.17 0.46
C CYS A 200 -18.29 4.08 1.38
N ALA A 201 -17.68 5.07 2.03
CA ALA A 201 -18.35 5.91 3.02
C ALA A 201 -19.24 7.01 2.41
N GLU A 202 -18.82 7.60 1.29
CA GLU A 202 -19.53 8.75 0.67
C GLU A 202 -20.38 8.35 -0.54
N TYR A 203 -20.05 7.23 -1.21
CA TYR A 203 -20.69 6.80 -2.46
C TYR A 203 -21.37 5.43 -2.36
N ASP A 204 -21.34 4.79 -1.17
CA ASP A 204 -21.91 3.44 -0.92
C ASP A 204 -21.39 2.33 -1.83
N ILE A 205 -20.25 2.55 -2.50
CA ILE A 205 -19.55 1.55 -3.32
C ILE A 205 -18.49 0.89 -2.44
N CYS A 206 -18.88 -0.20 -1.77
CA CYS A 206 -18.06 -0.89 -0.79
C CYS A 206 -17.63 -2.27 -1.25
N ILE A 207 -16.36 -2.62 -1.04
CA ILE A 207 -15.89 -4.00 -1.11
C ILE A 207 -16.57 -4.78 0.03
N LYS A 208 -17.24 -5.89 -0.32
CA LYS A 208 -17.91 -6.77 0.65
C LYS A 208 -17.16 -8.08 0.88
N SER A 209 -16.33 -8.46 -0.09
CA SER A 209 -15.53 -9.69 -0.08
C SER A 209 -14.09 -9.32 0.22
N TYR A 210 -13.66 -9.57 1.45
CA TYR A 210 -12.28 -9.36 1.93
C TYR A 210 -11.77 -10.65 2.59
N GLU A 211 -11.89 -11.75 1.83
CA GLU A 211 -11.68 -13.11 2.31
C GLU A 211 -10.23 -13.40 2.65
N CYS A 212 -9.26 -12.80 1.95
CA CYS A 212 -7.84 -12.95 2.29
C CYS A 212 -7.57 -12.33 3.65
N THR A 213 -8.11 -11.13 3.88
CA THR A 213 -7.95 -10.45 5.16
C THR A 213 -8.63 -11.20 6.30
N LYS A 214 -9.86 -11.70 6.13
CA LYS A 214 -10.54 -12.53 7.15
C LYS A 214 -9.79 -13.83 7.47
N ALA A 215 -9.32 -14.52 6.44
CA ALA A 215 -8.59 -15.78 6.61
C ALA A 215 -7.27 -15.54 7.34
N LEU A 216 -6.53 -14.48 6.98
CA LEU A 216 -5.28 -14.12 7.63
C LEU A 216 -5.51 -13.70 9.10
N ASP A 217 -6.54 -12.90 9.37
CA ASP A 217 -6.94 -12.52 10.74
C ASP A 217 -7.21 -13.76 11.60
N THR A 218 -8.03 -14.68 11.10
CA THR A 218 -8.36 -15.94 11.78
C THR A 218 -7.12 -16.81 12.04
N LEU A 219 -6.25 -16.93 11.02
CA LEU A 219 -5.01 -17.69 11.11
C LEU A 219 -4.08 -17.11 12.20
N LEU A 220 -3.81 -15.81 12.12
CA LEU A 220 -2.88 -15.13 13.04
C LEU A 220 -3.45 -15.07 14.47
N GLY A 221 -4.76 -14.81 14.61
CA GLY A 221 -5.44 -14.79 15.91
C GLY A 221 -5.39 -16.13 16.62
N SER A 222 -5.37 -17.24 15.88
CA SER A 222 -5.22 -18.59 16.44
C SER A 222 -3.87 -18.81 17.14
N PHE A 223 -2.82 -18.07 16.77
CA PHE A 223 -1.51 -18.20 17.43
C PHE A 223 -1.49 -17.68 18.87
N LYS A 224 -2.48 -16.87 19.27
CA LYS A 224 -2.59 -16.36 20.65
C LYS A 224 -2.61 -17.49 21.68
N GLU A 225 -3.33 -18.56 21.38
CA GLU A 225 -3.50 -19.72 22.26
C GLU A 225 -2.46 -20.83 22.01
N MET A 226 -1.62 -20.70 20.97
CA MET A 226 -0.57 -21.67 20.65
C MET A 226 0.73 -21.40 21.43
N LYS A 227 1.50 -22.47 21.65
CA LYS A 227 2.88 -22.37 22.16
C LYS A 227 3.83 -21.87 21.07
N GLU A 228 4.88 -21.17 21.48
CA GLU A 228 5.93 -20.64 20.58
C GLU A 228 6.46 -21.71 19.63
N GLU A 229 6.73 -22.92 20.13
CA GLU A 229 7.29 -24.02 19.35
C GLU A 229 6.36 -24.45 18.20
N ASN A 230 5.05 -24.46 18.43
CA ASN A 230 4.08 -24.78 17.37
C ASN A 230 4.01 -23.68 16.32
N VAL A 231 4.13 -22.42 16.73
CA VAL A 231 4.20 -21.28 15.80
C VAL A 231 5.48 -21.34 14.95
N LYS A 232 6.63 -21.68 15.55
CA LYS A 232 7.88 -21.89 14.82
C LYS A 232 7.77 -23.08 13.84
N ILE A 233 7.08 -24.16 14.21
CA ILE A 233 6.79 -25.28 13.31
C ILE A 233 5.93 -24.84 12.12
N PHE A 234 4.93 -23.98 12.34
CA PHE A 234 4.14 -23.41 11.24
C PHE A 234 5.04 -22.62 10.27
N ILE A 235 5.88 -21.72 10.79
CA ILE A 235 6.79 -20.91 9.95
C ILE A 235 7.81 -21.80 9.22
N ARG A 236 8.24 -22.92 9.83
CA ARG A 236 9.06 -23.91 9.15
C ARG A 236 8.36 -24.49 7.93
N TYR A 237 7.10 -24.92 8.05
CA TYR A 237 6.33 -25.41 6.91
C TYR A 237 6.19 -24.35 5.80
N VAL A 238 5.96 -23.09 6.17
CA VAL A 238 5.87 -21.98 5.20
C VAL A 238 7.21 -21.74 4.52
N SER A 239 8.31 -21.67 5.27
CA SER A 239 9.67 -21.46 4.75
C SER A 239 10.08 -22.57 3.77
N GLU A 240 9.89 -23.83 4.15
CA GLU A 240 10.18 -24.99 3.30
C GLU A 240 9.33 -24.97 2.02
N ALA A 241 8.04 -24.67 2.15
CA ALA A 241 7.14 -24.63 1.01
C ALA A 241 7.43 -23.45 0.05
N LEU A 242 7.87 -22.30 0.57
CA LEU A 242 8.28 -21.16 -0.25
C LEU A 242 9.50 -21.47 -1.11
N ILE A 243 10.49 -22.20 -0.58
CA ILE A 243 11.66 -22.67 -1.33
C ILE A 243 11.24 -23.58 -2.50
N GLU A 244 10.22 -24.41 -2.29
CA GLU A 244 9.70 -25.31 -3.33
C GLU A 244 8.74 -24.61 -4.32
N SER A 245 8.31 -23.38 -4.03
CA SER A 245 7.41 -22.59 -4.88
C SER A 245 8.16 -21.74 -5.91
N LYS A 246 7.47 -21.25 -6.94
CA LYS A 246 8.03 -20.27 -7.88
C LYS A 246 8.11 -18.86 -7.31
N PHE A 247 7.70 -18.63 -6.06
CA PHE A 247 7.65 -17.30 -5.44
C PHE A 247 8.96 -16.52 -5.59
N TYR A 248 10.10 -17.15 -5.29
CA TYR A 248 11.42 -16.49 -5.39
C TYR A 248 11.81 -16.08 -6.82
N SER A 249 11.18 -16.66 -7.85
CA SER A 249 11.41 -16.25 -9.25
C SER A 249 10.72 -14.92 -9.61
N HIS A 250 9.75 -14.48 -8.81
CA HIS A 250 9.00 -13.23 -9.03
C HIS A 250 9.59 -12.02 -8.27
N VAL A 251 10.54 -12.25 -7.37
CA VAL A 251 11.18 -11.19 -6.58
C VAL A 251 12.67 -11.08 -6.90
N SER A 252 13.29 -9.96 -6.56
CA SER A 252 14.73 -9.79 -6.76
C SER A 252 15.52 -10.71 -5.83
N GLU A 253 16.70 -11.16 -6.26
CA GLU A 253 17.58 -12.03 -5.46
C GLU A 253 17.85 -11.47 -4.05
N VAL A 254 18.06 -10.16 -3.94
CA VAL A 254 18.27 -9.49 -2.65
C VAL A 254 17.04 -9.64 -1.75
N THR A 255 15.86 -9.34 -2.27
CA THR A 255 14.58 -9.47 -1.55
C THR A 255 14.27 -10.92 -1.17
N ALA A 256 14.58 -11.87 -2.06
CA ALA A 256 14.45 -13.30 -1.80
C ALA A 256 15.33 -13.73 -0.62
N ASN A 257 16.59 -13.33 -0.62
CA ASN A 257 17.55 -13.65 0.44
C ASN A 257 17.13 -13.02 1.77
N GLU A 258 16.71 -11.76 1.79
CA GLU A 258 16.22 -11.08 2.99
C GLU A 258 14.99 -11.79 3.59
N LEU A 259 14.01 -12.15 2.77
CA LEU A 259 12.84 -12.88 3.21
C LEU A 259 13.21 -14.27 3.76
N GLN A 260 14.13 -14.98 3.09
CA GLN A 260 14.59 -16.29 3.54
C GLN A 260 15.30 -16.20 4.90
N ILE A 261 16.10 -15.17 5.13
CA ILE A 261 16.74 -14.91 6.42
C ILE A 261 15.68 -14.70 7.51
N ILE A 262 14.71 -13.80 7.27
CA ILE A 262 13.62 -13.53 8.22
C ILE A 262 12.86 -14.81 8.58
N LEU A 263 12.47 -15.60 7.58
CA LEU A 263 11.72 -16.84 7.79
C LEU A 263 12.54 -17.90 8.52
N ASN A 264 13.84 -18.00 8.24
CA ASN A 264 14.73 -18.91 8.95
C ASN A 264 14.91 -18.49 10.40
N ASP A 265 15.12 -17.20 10.67
CA ASP A 265 15.24 -16.69 12.02
C ASP A 265 13.95 -16.95 12.81
N MET A 266 12.78 -16.68 12.21
CA MET A 266 11.49 -17.00 12.81
C MET A 266 11.23 -18.50 13.00
N ALA A 267 11.80 -19.39 12.17
CA ALA A 267 11.59 -20.83 12.28
C ALA A 267 12.58 -21.55 13.21
N TYR A 268 13.79 -21.01 13.37
CA TYR A 268 14.91 -21.74 13.97
C TYR A 268 15.70 -20.97 15.03
N SER A 269 15.63 -19.63 15.08
CA SER A 269 16.38 -18.86 16.07
C SER A 269 15.66 -18.88 17.42
N ASP A 270 16.36 -19.24 18.50
CA ASP A 270 15.81 -19.18 19.86
C ASP A 270 15.60 -17.74 20.35
N ASN A 271 16.29 -16.77 19.74
CA ASN A 271 16.27 -15.36 20.15
C ASN A 271 15.16 -14.53 19.50
N VAL A 272 14.41 -15.10 18.55
CA VAL A 272 13.30 -14.42 17.88
C VAL A 272 11.97 -14.90 18.48
N PRO A 273 11.17 -13.98 19.07
CA PRO A 273 9.84 -14.30 19.60
C PRO A 273 8.82 -14.29 18.44
N THR A 274 8.82 -15.37 17.67
CA THR A 274 8.04 -15.54 16.43
C THR A 274 6.54 -15.35 16.67
N LYS A 275 5.99 -15.88 17.77
CA LYS A 275 4.58 -15.65 18.13
C LYS A 275 4.28 -14.17 18.31
N GLU A 276 5.13 -13.42 19.00
CA GLU A 276 4.91 -11.99 19.25
C GLU A 276 4.99 -11.18 17.95
N VAL A 277 5.91 -11.54 17.05
CA VAL A 277 6.02 -10.93 15.72
C VAL A 277 4.72 -11.15 14.93
N LEU A 278 4.25 -12.39 14.83
CA LEU A 278 3.01 -12.71 14.10
C LEU A 278 1.76 -12.10 14.75
N LEU A 279 1.71 -12.02 16.09
CA LEU A 279 0.63 -11.33 16.80
C LEU A 279 0.68 -9.82 16.65
N THR A 280 1.83 -9.24 16.29
CA THR A 280 1.89 -7.82 15.94
C THR A 280 1.33 -7.59 14.54
N ILE A 281 1.66 -8.46 13.58
CA ILE A 281 1.03 -8.46 12.26
C ILE A 281 -0.49 -8.65 12.41
N HIS A 282 -0.93 -9.54 13.31
CA HIS A 282 -2.35 -9.75 13.60
C HIS A 282 -3.07 -8.45 13.96
N ARG A 283 -2.50 -7.61 14.84
CA ARG A 283 -3.10 -6.31 15.19
C ARG A 283 -3.28 -5.41 13.97
N THR A 284 -2.28 -5.37 13.08
CA THR A 284 -2.35 -4.61 11.83
C THR A 284 -3.47 -5.10 10.91
N VAL A 285 -3.68 -6.42 10.85
CA VAL A 285 -4.75 -7.06 10.08
C VAL A 285 -6.12 -6.77 10.72
N GLU A 286 -6.24 -6.91 12.04
CA GLU A 286 -7.45 -6.58 12.82
C GLU A 286 -7.85 -5.12 12.64
N ASP A 287 -6.88 -4.20 12.69
CA ASP A 287 -7.07 -2.77 12.41
C ASP A 287 -7.64 -2.53 11.00
N ARG A 288 -7.18 -3.30 10.00
CA ARG A 288 -7.73 -3.24 8.64
C ARG A 288 -9.17 -3.74 8.59
N LEU A 289 -9.48 -4.90 9.20
CA LEU A 289 -10.86 -5.40 9.26
C LEU A 289 -11.78 -4.37 9.91
N ASN A 290 -11.35 -3.79 11.03
CA ASN A 290 -12.10 -2.75 11.73
C ASN A 290 -12.30 -1.51 10.85
N SER A 291 -11.30 -1.08 10.09
CA SER A 291 -11.41 0.02 9.12
C SER A 291 -12.47 -0.27 8.05
N LEU A 292 -12.45 -1.49 7.48
CA LEU A 292 -13.44 -1.93 6.47
C LEU A 292 -14.86 -1.99 7.04
N ILE A 293 -15.03 -2.59 8.22
CA ILE A 293 -16.34 -2.73 8.88
C ILE A 293 -16.91 -1.35 9.24
N ASN A 294 -16.07 -0.46 9.79
CA ASN A 294 -16.50 0.87 10.21
C ASN A 294 -16.51 1.90 9.08
N LYS A 295 -16.07 1.51 7.87
CA LYS A 295 -15.94 2.38 6.69
C LYS A 295 -15.10 3.64 6.96
N LYS A 296 -14.02 3.49 7.72
CA LYS A 296 -13.20 4.62 8.18
C LYS A 296 -11.73 4.32 7.97
N HIS A 297 -11.08 5.14 7.14
CA HIS A 297 -9.64 5.16 7.05
C HIS A 297 -9.02 5.65 8.37
N MET A 298 -8.26 4.77 9.02
CA MET A 298 -7.42 5.13 10.15
C MET A 298 -6.06 5.59 9.65
N ILE A 299 -5.45 6.55 10.33
CA ILE A 299 -4.10 7.02 10.00
C ILE A 299 -3.13 6.12 10.75
N ASN A 300 -2.30 5.38 10.01
CA ASN A 300 -1.37 4.42 10.60
C ASN A 300 0.09 4.70 10.23
N GLY A 301 1.01 3.88 10.76
CA GLY A 301 2.41 3.86 10.36
C GLY A 301 2.60 3.44 8.90
N ARG A 302 3.72 3.81 8.28
CA ARG A 302 4.00 3.53 6.86
C ARG A 302 3.98 2.03 6.54
N ASP A 303 4.49 1.23 7.46
CA ASP A 303 4.47 -0.23 7.45
C ASP A 303 3.03 -0.78 7.48
N VAL A 304 2.19 -0.24 8.36
CA VAL A 304 0.77 -0.61 8.45
C VAL A 304 0.02 -0.27 7.15
N GLU A 305 0.24 0.91 6.59
CA GLU A 305 -0.41 1.34 5.34
C GLU A 305 -0.01 0.44 4.17
N LEU A 306 1.24 -0.02 4.10
CA LEU A 306 1.67 -0.99 3.10
C LEU A 306 1.01 -2.36 3.31
N VAL A 307 0.91 -2.85 4.55
CA VAL A 307 0.16 -4.09 4.83
C VAL A 307 -1.30 -3.93 4.41
N HIS A 308 -1.92 -2.77 4.64
CA HIS A 308 -3.29 -2.52 4.26
C HIS A 308 -3.49 -2.52 2.75
N ALA A 309 -2.57 -1.91 2.00
CA ALA A 309 -2.57 -1.90 0.54
C ALA A 309 -2.34 -3.30 -0.04
N ILE A 310 -1.34 -4.04 0.46
CA ILE A 310 -1.06 -5.43 0.06
C ILE A 310 -2.29 -6.31 0.26
N LEU A 311 -2.94 -6.23 1.43
CA LEU A 311 -4.15 -7.00 1.70
C LEU A 311 -5.34 -6.55 0.86
N SER A 312 -5.42 -5.26 0.50
CA SER A 312 -6.42 -4.75 -0.44
C SER A 312 -6.21 -5.31 -1.85
N ASP A 313 -4.97 -5.40 -2.31
CA ASP A 313 -4.63 -6.03 -3.58
C ASP A 313 -4.97 -7.53 -3.56
N MET A 314 -4.61 -8.24 -2.49
CA MET A 314 -4.96 -9.65 -2.32
C MET A 314 -6.47 -9.88 -2.24
N ASP A 315 -7.20 -9.07 -1.48
CA ASP A 315 -8.66 -9.14 -1.44
C ASP A 315 -9.30 -8.88 -2.81
N HIS A 316 -8.74 -7.96 -3.61
CA HIS A 316 -9.19 -7.73 -4.98
C HIS A 316 -8.95 -8.95 -5.87
N ILE A 317 -7.76 -9.55 -5.82
CA ILE A 317 -7.40 -10.76 -6.58
C ILE A 317 -8.39 -11.90 -6.29
N TYR A 318 -8.68 -12.12 -5.00
CA TYR A 318 -9.59 -13.19 -4.57
C TYR A 318 -11.06 -12.79 -4.64
N GLY A 319 -11.37 -11.51 -4.80
CA GLY A 319 -12.73 -10.97 -4.88
C GLY A 319 -13.46 -11.35 -6.17
N LYS A 320 -12.75 -11.83 -7.20
CA LYS A 320 -13.34 -12.41 -8.42
C LYS A 320 -14.00 -13.78 -8.17
N HIS A 321 -13.63 -14.45 -7.08
CA HIS A 321 -14.11 -15.78 -6.73
C HIS A 321 -15.41 -15.70 -5.92
N SER A 322 -16.35 -16.61 -6.19
CA SER A 322 -17.64 -16.67 -5.49
C SER A 322 -17.64 -17.59 -4.26
N VAL A 323 -16.58 -18.37 -4.06
CA VAL A 323 -16.45 -19.39 -3.01
C VAL A 323 -15.32 -19.00 -2.07
N ASP A 324 -15.47 -19.29 -0.76
CA ASP A 324 -14.43 -19.13 0.28
C ASP A 324 -13.12 -19.82 -0.16
N PRO A 325 -12.12 -19.07 -0.66
CA PRO A 325 -10.98 -19.65 -1.34
C PRO A 325 -9.99 -20.29 -0.37
N PHE A 326 -10.08 -19.99 0.93
CA PHE A 326 -9.14 -20.46 1.94
C PHE A 326 -9.71 -21.61 2.81
N HIS A 327 -10.97 -22.01 2.58
CA HIS A 327 -11.67 -23.01 3.40
C HIS A 327 -10.88 -24.31 3.61
N THR A 328 -10.35 -24.89 2.53
CA THR A 328 -9.60 -26.17 2.55
C THR A 328 -8.33 -26.05 3.39
N PHE A 329 -7.60 -24.94 3.22
CA PHE A 329 -6.40 -24.66 4.01
C PHE A 329 -6.74 -24.47 5.48
N MET A 330 -7.73 -23.63 5.79
CA MET A 330 -8.13 -23.34 7.17
C MET A 330 -8.59 -24.59 7.91
N SER A 331 -9.35 -25.47 7.23
CA SER A 331 -9.75 -26.77 7.80
C SER A 331 -8.54 -27.62 8.18
N SER A 332 -7.55 -27.70 7.28
CA SER A 332 -6.30 -28.44 7.52
C SER A 332 -5.45 -27.83 8.62
N PHE A 333 -5.41 -26.49 8.70
CA PHE A 333 -4.72 -25.75 9.75
C PHE A 333 -5.32 -26.06 11.13
N PHE A 334 -6.65 -26.00 11.27
CA PHE A 334 -7.30 -26.32 12.54
C PHE A 334 -7.13 -27.80 12.92
N GLU A 335 -7.16 -28.71 11.96
CA GLU A 335 -6.85 -30.11 12.21
C GLU A 335 -5.42 -30.28 12.76
N TRP A 336 -4.41 -29.73 12.07
CA TRP A 336 -3.03 -29.73 12.54
C TRP A 336 -2.90 -29.16 13.96
N SER A 337 -3.53 -28.01 14.23
CA SER A 337 -3.44 -27.35 15.53
C SER A 337 -3.97 -28.20 16.68
N ARG A 338 -4.97 -29.06 16.41
CA ARG A 338 -5.65 -29.89 17.41
C ARG A 338 -5.02 -31.26 17.57
N THR A 339 -4.61 -31.89 16.47
CA THR A 339 -4.22 -33.31 16.45
C THR A 339 -2.74 -33.54 16.16
N GLY A 340 -2.00 -32.51 15.73
CA GLY A 340 -0.63 -32.64 15.25
C GLY A 340 -0.52 -33.34 13.89
N ALA A 341 -1.60 -33.38 13.10
CA ALA A 341 -1.60 -33.91 11.73
C ALA A 341 -0.59 -33.18 10.82
N ARG A 342 -0.25 -33.71 9.64
CA ARG A 342 0.74 -33.08 8.76
C ARG A 342 0.17 -31.82 8.08
N LEU A 343 0.81 -30.67 8.27
CA LEU A 343 0.41 -29.40 7.64
C LEU A 343 1.19 -29.06 6.35
N GLY A 344 2.34 -29.69 6.12
CA GLY A 344 3.24 -29.32 5.01
C GLY A 344 2.59 -29.35 3.62
N THR A 345 1.81 -30.40 3.31
CA THR A 345 1.11 -30.49 2.01
C THR A 345 0.05 -29.39 1.84
N PRO A 346 -0.88 -29.18 2.79
CA PRO A 346 -1.80 -28.04 2.75
C PRO A 346 -1.12 -26.67 2.53
N VAL A 347 0.00 -26.40 3.20
CA VAL A 347 0.74 -25.14 3.05
C VAL A 347 1.34 -25.01 1.64
N ARG A 348 1.93 -26.08 1.11
CA ARG A 348 2.45 -26.09 -0.27
C ARG A 348 1.36 -25.86 -1.31
N THR A 349 0.20 -26.48 -1.12
CA THR A 349 -0.95 -26.29 -2.01
C THR A 349 -1.41 -24.84 -2.00
N LEU A 350 -1.59 -24.24 -0.82
CA LEU A 350 -1.98 -22.83 -0.70
C LEU A 350 -0.98 -21.89 -1.38
N LEU A 351 0.32 -22.06 -1.13
CA LEU A 351 1.33 -21.18 -1.74
C LEU A 351 1.40 -21.34 -3.26
N LYS A 352 1.14 -22.55 -3.78
CA LYS A 352 1.04 -22.79 -5.21
C LYS A 352 -0.19 -22.08 -5.80
N GLU A 353 -1.36 -22.21 -5.16
CA GLU A 353 -2.59 -21.52 -5.58
C GLU A 353 -2.40 -20.00 -5.59
N ILE A 354 -1.79 -19.43 -4.54
CA ILE A 354 -1.44 -18.01 -4.51
C ILE A 354 -0.53 -17.64 -5.68
N THR A 355 0.49 -18.45 -5.98
CA THR A 355 1.41 -18.19 -7.09
C THR A 355 0.72 -18.24 -8.45
N ASP A 356 -0.18 -19.20 -8.64
CA ASP A 356 -0.95 -19.37 -9.87
C ASP A 356 -1.90 -18.16 -10.07
N GLU A 357 -2.61 -17.73 -9.03
CA GLU A 357 -3.44 -16.52 -9.03
C GLU A 357 -2.64 -15.25 -9.36
N LEU A 358 -1.45 -15.10 -8.76
CA LEU A 358 -0.56 -13.97 -9.04
C LEU A 358 -0.04 -13.96 -10.49
N SER A 359 0.08 -15.13 -11.10
CA SER A 359 0.55 -15.28 -12.50
C SER A 359 -0.54 -14.95 -13.52
N GLU A 360 -1.81 -15.00 -13.13
CA GLU A 360 -2.96 -14.63 -13.98
C GLU A 360 -3.27 -13.14 -13.96
N LEU A 361 -2.64 -12.37 -13.06
CA LEU A 361 -2.89 -10.94 -12.94
C LEU A 361 -2.39 -10.15 -14.13
N GLU A 362 -3.11 -9.05 -14.42
CA GLU A 362 -2.59 -8.04 -15.33
C GLU A 362 -1.23 -7.50 -14.81
N ALA A 363 -0.30 -7.29 -15.74
CA ALA A 363 1.09 -7.00 -15.40
C ALA A 363 1.28 -5.73 -14.55
N ASP A 364 0.36 -4.76 -14.67
CA ASP A 364 0.35 -3.53 -13.89
C ASP A 364 -0.04 -3.79 -12.41
N LEU A 365 -1.10 -4.57 -12.17
CA LEU A 365 -1.51 -4.97 -10.82
C LEU A 365 -0.47 -5.87 -10.15
N SER A 366 0.13 -6.79 -10.91
CA SER A 366 1.25 -7.62 -10.41
C SER A 366 2.45 -6.75 -10.01
N LEU A 367 2.82 -5.77 -10.83
CA LEU A 367 3.91 -4.84 -10.54
C LEU A 367 3.62 -3.98 -9.30
N LYS A 368 2.36 -3.54 -9.11
CA LYS A 368 1.93 -2.79 -7.93
C LYS A 368 2.20 -3.59 -6.64
N LEU A 369 1.67 -4.81 -6.58
CA LEU A 369 1.83 -5.69 -5.43
C LEU A 369 3.31 -5.96 -5.14
N VAL A 370 4.12 -6.23 -6.18
CA VAL A 370 5.58 -6.44 -6.03
C VAL A 370 6.27 -5.18 -5.48
N ASN A 371 5.88 -3.99 -5.94
CA ASN A 371 6.45 -2.74 -5.44
C ASN A 371 6.11 -2.50 -3.96
N GLU A 372 4.89 -2.79 -3.55
CA GLU A 372 4.42 -2.63 -2.17
C GLU A 372 5.06 -3.65 -1.22
N VAL A 373 5.09 -4.93 -1.60
CA VAL A 373 5.79 -5.98 -0.84
C VAL A 373 7.27 -5.63 -0.70
N ARG A 374 7.91 -5.17 -1.78
CA ARG A 374 9.32 -4.76 -1.73
C ARG A 374 9.53 -3.58 -0.78
N ALA A 375 8.70 -2.54 -0.87
CA ALA A 375 8.80 -1.38 0.02
C ALA A 375 8.60 -1.80 1.50
N PHE A 376 7.65 -2.71 1.76
CA PHE A 376 7.39 -3.23 3.09
C PHE A 376 8.60 -3.98 3.66
N LEU A 377 9.16 -4.90 2.88
CA LEU A 377 10.34 -5.66 3.30
C LEU A 377 11.55 -4.75 3.53
N GLU A 378 11.78 -3.78 2.65
CA GLU A 378 12.91 -2.86 2.78
C GLU A 378 12.81 -1.98 4.05
N ILE A 379 11.60 -1.54 4.45
CA ILE A 379 11.39 -0.79 5.71
C ILE A 379 11.55 -1.70 6.93
N THR A 380 11.18 -2.97 6.80
CA THR A 380 11.19 -3.93 7.92
C THR A 380 12.59 -4.47 8.20
N VAL A 381 13.44 -4.61 7.18
CA VAL A 381 14.79 -5.19 7.27
C VAL A 381 15.87 -4.15 7.61
N ASP A 382 15.72 -2.89 7.18
CA ASP A 382 16.71 -1.82 7.43
C ASP A 382 16.04 -0.44 7.59
N PRO A 383 15.46 -0.14 8.78
CA PRO A 383 14.71 1.09 9.00
C PRO A 383 15.58 2.37 9.03
N GLU A 384 16.91 2.24 9.12
CA GLU A 384 17.84 3.37 9.30
C GLU A 384 18.55 3.83 8.01
N LYS A 385 18.34 3.17 6.87
CA LYS A 385 18.94 3.60 5.59
C LYS A 385 17.97 4.30 4.65
#